data_AF-A0A848H6X6-F1
#
_entry.id   AF-A0A848H6X6-F1
#
_cell.length_a   1.000
_cell.length_b   1.000
_cell.length_c   1.000
_cell.angle_alpha   90.00
_cell.angle_beta   90.00
_cell.angle_gamma   90.00
#
_symmetry.space_group_name_H-M   'P 1'
#
loop_
_entity.id
_entity.type
_entity.pdbx_description
1 polymer ?
#
loop_
_entity_poly.entity_id
_entity_poly.type
_entity_poly.pdbx_seq_one_letter_code
_entity_poly.pdbx_strand_id
1 'polypeptide(L)'
;MPQRLLLAAAALVLPLAGLLFAQWPLRDWLQAYSRQANDLGQVLFALYIAVAVTAASEAGAHLAAARQRLSPRAAAIAVLACTGPWALYLLVITAQPVWQSLRTLEKFPETLDPGYFLVRIALWLLAALVLLQALRRAMRHG
;
A
#
# COMPACT_ATOMS: atom_id res chain seq x y z
N MET A 1 2.15 -14.01 -4.01
CA MET A 1 0.71 -13.80 -4.38
C MET A 1 0.36 -14.52 -5.68
N PRO A 2 -0.92 -14.77 -6.03
CA PRO A 2 -1.27 -15.30 -7.36
C PRO A 2 -0.94 -14.26 -8.45
N GLN A 3 -0.37 -14.73 -9.56
CA GLN A 3 0.17 -13.88 -10.64
C GLN A 3 -0.88 -12.92 -11.22
N ARG A 4 -2.16 -13.34 -11.32
CA ARG A 4 -3.25 -12.50 -11.83
C ARG A 4 -3.50 -11.25 -10.96
N LEU A 5 -3.41 -11.38 -9.64
CA LEU A 5 -3.57 -10.22 -8.73
C LEU A 5 -2.41 -9.24 -8.87
N LEU A 6 -1.19 -9.75 -9.05
CA LEU A 6 -0.01 -8.90 -9.28
C LEU A 6 -0.12 -8.13 -10.60
N LEU A 7 -0.59 -8.78 -11.67
CA LEU A 7 -0.81 -8.11 -12.96
C LEU A 7 -1.90 -7.05 -12.86
N ALA A 8 -3.02 -7.35 -12.19
CA ALA A 8 -4.09 -6.38 -11.97
C ALA A 8 -3.60 -5.17 -11.16
N ALA A 9 -2.84 -5.40 -10.09
CA ALA A 9 -2.24 -4.33 -9.30
C ALA A 9 -1.22 -3.52 -10.11
N ALA A 10 -0.36 -4.19 -10.88
CA ALA A 10 0.60 -3.52 -11.75
C ALA A 10 -0.09 -2.64 -12.80
N ALA A 11 -1.22 -3.06 -13.35
CA ALA A 11 -1.99 -2.27 -14.31
C ALA A 11 -2.49 -0.94 -13.73
N LEU A 12 -2.64 -0.81 -12.40
CA LEU A 12 -3.01 0.46 -11.74
C LEU A 12 -1.97 1.56 -11.95
N VAL A 13 -0.72 1.23 -12.29
CA VAL A 13 0.32 2.22 -12.56
C VAL A 13 -0.02 3.10 -13.76
N LEU A 14 -0.74 2.55 -14.75
CA LEU A 14 -1.11 3.26 -15.97
C LEU A 14 -2.11 4.40 -15.70
N PRO A 15 -3.31 4.14 -15.11
CA PRO A 15 -4.22 5.22 -14.73
C PRO A 15 -3.61 6.15 -13.68
N LEU A 16 -2.80 5.64 -12.74
CA LEU A 16 -2.11 6.48 -11.76
C LEU A 16 -1.16 7.48 -12.43
N ALA A 17 -0.29 7.03 -13.34
CA ALA A 17 0.62 7.90 -14.08
C ALA A 17 -0.16 8.92 -14.93
N GLY A 18 -1.25 8.48 -15.56
CA GLY A 18 -2.16 9.37 -16.29
C GLY A 18 -2.74 10.47 -15.40
N LEU A 19 -3.22 10.12 -14.19
CA LEU A 19 -3.76 11.10 -13.24
C LEU A 19 -2.69 12.06 -12.74
N LEU A 20 -1.49 11.57 -12.40
CA LEU A 20 -0.37 12.41 -11.96
C LEU A 20 0.02 13.43 -13.04
N PHE A 21 0.10 12.99 -14.30
CA PHE A 21 0.36 13.89 -15.42
C PHE A 21 -0.79 14.88 -15.62
N ALA A 22 -2.04 14.42 -15.49
CA ALA A 22 -3.23 15.25 -15.63
C ALA A 22 -3.39 16.31 -14.53
N GLN A 23 -2.72 16.18 -13.37
CA GLN A 23 -2.85 17.17 -12.30
C GLN A 23 -2.44 18.58 -12.74
N TRP A 24 -1.33 18.70 -13.48
CA TRP A 24 -0.83 19.98 -13.99
C TRP A 24 -1.79 20.66 -14.98
N PRO A 25 -2.21 20.02 -16.11
CA PRO A 25 -3.11 20.68 -17.07
C PRO A 25 -4.49 20.93 -16.48
N LEU A 26 -5.00 20.05 -15.60
CA LEU A 26 -6.26 20.27 -14.91
C LEU A 26 -6.21 21.48 -13.98
N ARG A 27 -5.06 21.70 -13.32
CA ARG A 27 -4.85 22.84 -12.44
C ARG A 27 -4.62 24.12 -13.24
N ASP A 28 -3.67 24.13 -14.16
CA ASP A 28 -3.13 25.38 -14.71
C ASP A 28 -3.85 25.82 -15.99
N TRP A 29 -4.36 24.88 -16.80
CA TRP A 29 -5.10 25.20 -18.03
C TRP A 29 -6.61 25.17 -17.84
N LEU A 30 -7.15 24.06 -17.35
CA LEU A 30 -8.60 23.90 -17.18
C LEU A 30 -9.12 24.55 -15.90
N GLN A 31 -8.26 24.75 -14.89
CA GLN A 31 -8.61 25.30 -13.58
C GLN A 31 -9.76 24.54 -12.88
N ALA A 32 -9.91 23.25 -13.19
CA ALA A 32 -10.97 22.40 -12.67
C ALA A 32 -10.51 20.94 -12.55
N TYR A 33 -11.18 20.17 -11.68
CA TYR A 33 -10.98 18.72 -11.50
C TYR A 33 -9.62 18.25 -10.98
N SER A 34 -8.65 19.16 -10.77
CA SER A 34 -7.31 18.80 -10.26
C SER A 34 -7.37 18.11 -8.89
N ARG A 35 -8.26 18.55 -8.00
CA ARG A 35 -8.46 17.92 -6.67
C ARG A 35 -9.07 16.52 -6.79
N GLN A 36 -10.07 16.33 -7.64
CA GLN A 36 -10.69 15.03 -7.90
C GLN A 36 -9.70 14.04 -8.51
N ALA A 37 -8.87 14.51 -9.45
CA ALA A 37 -7.80 13.69 -10.04
C ALA A 37 -6.77 13.30 -8.98
N ASN A 38 -6.45 14.20 -8.05
CA ASN A 38 -5.59 13.89 -6.91
C ASN A 38 -6.21 12.84 -5.97
N ASP A 39 -7.49 12.98 -5.62
CA ASP A 39 -8.19 12.05 -4.73
C ASP A 39 -8.21 10.63 -5.29
N LEU A 40 -8.56 10.49 -6.57
CA LEU A 40 -8.49 9.20 -7.27
C LEU A 40 -7.05 8.70 -7.35
N GLY A 41 -6.09 9.60 -7.61
CA GLY A 41 -4.67 9.30 -7.60
C GLY A 41 -4.20 8.71 -6.26
N GLN A 42 -4.64 9.27 -5.14
CA GLN A 42 -4.32 8.78 -3.80
C GLN A 42 -4.87 7.37 -3.55
N VAL A 43 -6.11 7.10 -3.97
CA VAL A 43 -6.71 5.76 -3.87
C VAL A 43 -5.91 4.73 -4.67
N LEU A 44 -5.65 5.03 -5.95
CA LEU A 44 -4.90 4.12 -6.83
C LEU A 44 -3.48 3.91 -6.34
N PHE A 45 -2.81 4.97 -5.92
CA PHE A 45 -1.46 4.90 -5.35
C PHE A 45 -1.41 4.04 -4.09
N ALA A 46 -2.34 4.24 -3.15
CA ALA A 46 -2.36 3.48 -1.90
C ALA A 46 -2.56 1.97 -2.16
N LEU A 47 -3.47 1.61 -3.06
CA LEU A 47 -3.70 0.21 -3.44
C LEU A 47 -2.50 -0.39 -4.19
N TYR A 48 -1.94 0.36 -5.14
CA TYR A 48 -0.75 -0.05 -5.89
C TYR A 48 0.43 -0.31 -4.94
N ILE A 49 0.74 0.62 -4.05
CA ILE A 49 1.84 0.52 -3.09
C ILE A 49 1.64 -0.64 -2.12
N ALA A 50 0.42 -0.85 -1.64
CA ALA A 50 0.12 -1.97 -0.73
C ALA A 50 0.56 -3.31 -1.32
N VAL A 51 0.31 -3.52 -2.62
CA VAL A 51 0.72 -4.75 -3.32
C VAL A 51 2.18 -4.70 -3.76
N ALA A 52 2.63 -3.59 -4.33
CA ALA A 52 3.97 -3.43 -4.89
C ALA A 52 5.06 -3.59 -3.82
N VAL A 53 4.88 -3.04 -2.62
CA VAL A 53 5.85 -3.18 -1.53
C VAL A 53 5.96 -4.64 -1.10
N THR A 54 4.84 -5.35 -0.92
CA THR A 54 4.86 -6.78 -0.59
C THR A 54 5.50 -7.60 -1.72
N ALA A 55 5.17 -7.32 -2.97
CA ALA A 55 5.74 -8.01 -4.13
C ALA A 55 7.25 -7.79 -4.26
N ALA A 56 7.72 -6.55 -4.12
CA ALA A 56 9.15 -6.21 -4.09
C ALA A 56 9.88 -6.91 -2.94
N SER A 57 9.22 -7.03 -1.78
CA SER A 57 9.73 -7.74 -0.62
C SER A 57 9.83 -9.26 -0.87
N GLU A 58 8.83 -9.87 -1.53
CA GLU A 58 8.87 -11.30 -1.92
C GLU A 58 9.96 -11.57 -2.97
N ALA A 59 10.17 -10.64 -3.91
CA ALA A 59 11.19 -10.75 -4.96
C ALA A 59 12.62 -10.40 -4.49
N GLY A 60 12.77 -9.85 -3.28
CA GLY A 60 14.06 -9.36 -2.79
C GLY A 60 14.62 -8.18 -3.60
N ALA A 61 13.73 -7.39 -4.21
CA ALA A 61 14.07 -6.29 -5.13
C ALA A 61 14.32 -4.95 -4.42
N HIS A 62 14.33 -4.93 -3.08
CA HIS A 62 14.65 -3.72 -2.31
C HIS A 62 16.10 -3.30 -2.52
N LEU A 63 16.31 -2.00 -2.70
CA LEU A 63 17.65 -1.41 -2.72
C LEU A 63 18.30 -1.61 -1.35
N ALA A 64 19.22 -2.56 -1.25
CA ALA A 64 19.98 -2.82 -0.04
C ALA A 64 21.28 -2.00 -0.07
N ALA A 65 21.45 -1.08 0.89
CA ALA A 65 22.68 -0.30 1.05
C ALA A 65 23.93 -1.19 1.29
N ALA A 66 23.74 -2.40 1.80
CA ALA A 66 24.76 -3.44 1.86
C ALA A 66 24.11 -4.83 1.78
N ARG A 67 24.70 -5.75 1.00
CA ARG A 67 24.25 -7.14 0.94
C ARG A 67 24.77 -7.89 2.17
N GLN A 68 24.02 -7.83 3.28
CA GLN A 68 24.40 -8.57 4.49
C GLN A 68 24.36 -10.08 4.24
N ARG A 69 25.41 -10.78 4.67
CA ARG A 69 25.53 -12.26 4.63
C ARG A 69 24.78 -12.91 5.79
N LEU A 70 23.53 -12.50 6.03
CA LEU A 70 22.69 -13.20 7.00
C LEU A 70 22.26 -14.55 6.42
N SER A 71 22.22 -15.58 7.26
CA SER A 71 21.57 -16.83 6.87
C SER A 71 20.09 -16.58 6.54
N PRO A 72 19.45 -17.38 5.66
CA PRO A 72 18.04 -17.19 5.32
C PRO A 72 17.12 -17.16 6.55
N ARG A 73 17.43 -17.98 7.56
CA ARG A 73 16.74 -18.02 8.86
C ARG A 73 16.92 -16.74 9.67
N ALA A 74 18.15 -16.27 9.83
CA ALA A 74 18.42 -15.04 10.57
C ALA A 74 17.75 -13.83 9.90
N ALA A 75 17.79 -13.76 8.57
CA ALA A 75 17.08 -12.73 7.81
C ALA A 75 15.56 -12.82 7.97
N ALA A 76 14.98 -14.02 8.00
CA ALA A 76 13.55 -14.22 8.22
C ALA A 76 13.10 -13.76 9.61
N ILE A 77 13.87 -14.13 10.65
CA ILE A 77 13.60 -13.71 12.03
C ILE A 77 13.76 -12.20 12.17
N ALA A 78 14.81 -11.60 11.59
CA ALA A 78 15.03 -10.16 11.62
C ALA A 78 13.86 -9.40 10.98
N VAL A 79 13.39 -9.84 9.80
CA VAL A 79 12.20 -9.24 9.16
C VAL A 79 10.98 -9.35 10.09
N LEU A 80 10.68 -10.53 10.63
CA LEU A 80 9.54 -10.71 11.53
C LEU A 80 9.63 -9.86 12.79
N ALA A 81 10.80 -9.81 13.43
CA ALA A 81 11.01 -9.03 14.65
C ALA A 81 10.92 -7.52 14.38
N CYS A 82 11.44 -7.06 13.24
CA CYS A 82 11.47 -5.64 12.91
C CYS A 82 10.15 -5.12 12.31
N THR A 83 9.38 -5.93 11.58
CA THR A 83 8.14 -5.45 10.93
C THR A 83 6.87 -6.02 11.56
N GLY A 84 6.93 -7.21 12.14
CA GLY A 84 5.76 -7.92 12.69
C GLY A 84 5.03 -7.15 13.80
N PRO A 85 5.72 -6.69 14.87
CA PRO A 85 5.08 -5.95 15.95
C PRO A 85 4.38 -4.67 15.47
N TRP A 86 5.03 -3.91 14.57
CA TRP A 86 4.46 -2.68 14.03
C TRP A 86 3.28 -2.94 13.10
N ALA A 87 3.37 -3.96 12.24
CA ALA A 87 2.25 -4.34 11.38
C ALA A 87 1.04 -4.80 12.22
N LEU A 88 1.27 -5.61 13.26
CA LEU A 88 0.22 -6.05 14.17
C LEU A 88 -0.37 -4.87 14.96
N TYR A 89 0.47 -3.99 15.49
CA TYR A 89 0.04 -2.80 16.21
C TYR A 89 -0.83 -1.90 15.33
N LEU A 90 -0.40 -1.63 14.08
CA LEU A 90 -1.18 -0.87 13.11
C LEU A 90 -2.53 -1.54 12.86
N LEU A 91 -2.55 -2.86 12.61
CA LEU A 91 -3.80 -3.57 12.37
C LEU A 91 -4.79 -3.42 13.53
N VAL A 92 -4.33 -3.54 14.77
CA VAL A 92 -5.16 -3.45 15.97
C VAL A 92 -5.64 -2.02 16.20
N ILE A 93 -4.72 -1.04 16.21
CA ILE A 93 -5.05 0.33 16.60
C ILE A 93 -5.91 1.02 15.54
N THR A 94 -5.76 0.67 14.26
CA THR A 94 -6.55 1.27 13.18
C THR A 94 -7.80 0.48 12.82
N ALA A 95 -8.03 -0.71 13.40
CA ALA A 95 -9.19 -1.54 13.06
C ALA A 95 -10.51 -0.78 13.21
N GLN A 96 -10.68 -0.11 14.34
CA GLN A 96 -11.90 0.63 14.65
C GLN A 96 -12.06 1.87 13.75
N PRO A 97 -11.03 2.74 13.59
CA PRO A 97 -11.10 3.86 12.63
C PRO A 97 -11.35 3.43 11.18
N VAL A 98 -10.71 2.37 10.69
CA VAL A 98 -10.91 1.84 9.33
C VAL A 98 -12.35 1.35 9.16
N TRP A 99 -12.88 0.65 10.17
CA TRP A 99 -14.24 0.14 10.14
C TRP A 99 -15.28 1.26 10.13
N GLN A 100 -15.09 2.28 10.97
CA GLN A 100 -15.95 3.47 10.96
C GLN A 100 -15.89 4.18 9.62
N SER A 101 -14.68 4.39 9.09
CA SER A 101 -14.45 5.04 7.80
C SER A 101 -15.17 4.33 6.65
N LEU A 102 -15.13 2.99 6.63
CA LEU A 102 -15.87 2.20 5.66
C LEU A 102 -17.39 2.36 5.81
N ARG A 103 -17.90 2.33 7.04
CA ARG A 103 -19.35 2.49 7.31
C ARG A 103 -19.87 3.87 6.93
N THR A 104 -19.08 4.92 7.11
CA THR A 104 -19.46 6.29 6.78
C THR A 104 -19.12 6.68 5.35
N LEU A 105 -18.49 5.78 4.58
CA LEU A 105 -17.93 6.06 3.25
C LEU A 105 -17.10 7.35 3.28
N GLU A 106 -16.12 7.39 4.20
CA GLU A 106 -15.35 8.59 4.52
C GLU A 106 -14.90 9.32 3.26
N LYS A 107 -15.19 10.62 3.27
CA LYS A 107 -14.96 11.53 2.17
C LYS A 107 -13.63 12.23 2.34
N PHE A 108 -13.05 12.65 1.22
CA PHE A 108 -11.89 13.54 1.26
C PHE A 108 -12.32 14.89 1.87
N PRO A 109 -11.52 15.48 2.79
CA PRO A 109 -11.92 16.69 3.52
C PRO A 109 -12.07 17.92 2.61
N GLU A 110 -11.28 17.99 1.54
CA GLU A 110 -11.24 19.15 0.63
C GLU A 110 -12.32 19.12 -0.46
N THR A 111 -12.65 17.94 -0.98
CA THR A 111 -13.59 17.77 -2.11
C THR A 111 -14.95 17.23 -1.68
N LEU A 112 -15.03 16.61 -0.51
CA LEU A 112 -16.20 15.87 -0.02
C LEU A 112 -16.61 14.69 -0.92
N ASP A 113 -15.70 14.25 -1.81
CA ASP A 113 -15.90 13.07 -2.64
C ASP A 113 -15.67 11.80 -1.79
N PRO A 114 -16.52 10.77 -1.93
CA PRO A 114 -16.32 9.51 -1.23
C PRO A 114 -15.07 8.80 -1.79
N GLY A 115 -14.22 8.26 -0.91
CA GLY A 115 -13.08 7.46 -1.34
C GLY A 115 -11.91 7.40 -0.37
N TYR A 116 -11.87 8.31 0.61
CA TYR A 116 -10.80 8.30 1.61
C TYR A 116 -10.78 7.01 2.43
N PHE A 117 -11.94 6.37 2.64
CA PHE A 117 -12.04 5.05 3.25
C PHE A 117 -11.25 3.97 2.49
N LEU A 118 -11.12 4.07 1.16
CA LEU A 118 -10.31 3.14 0.36
C LEU A 118 -8.81 3.31 0.66
N VAL A 119 -8.36 4.54 0.93
CA VAL A 119 -6.97 4.80 1.34
C VAL A 119 -6.69 4.16 2.69
N ARG A 120 -7.62 4.27 3.65
CA ARG A 120 -7.49 3.60 4.96
C ARG A 120 -7.50 2.07 4.84
N ILE A 121 -8.36 1.52 3.99
CA ILE A 121 -8.39 0.08 3.70
C ILE A 121 -7.08 -0.37 3.06
N ALA A 122 -6.55 0.40 2.11
CA ALA A 122 -5.27 0.10 1.46
C ALA A 122 -4.10 0.10 2.45
N LEU A 123 -4.07 1.04 3.40
CA LEU A 123 -3.10 1.04 4.50
C LEU A 123 -3.24 -0.20 5.37
N TRP A 124 -4.46 -0.57 5.74
CA TRP A 124 -4.74 -1.75 6.57
C TRP A 124 -4.36 -3.05 5.84
N LEU A 125 -4.64 -3.10 4.53
CA LEU A 125 -4.21 -4.19 3.64
C LEU A 125 -2.69 -4.29 3.57
N LEU A 126 -1.96 -3.18 3.41
CA LEU A 126 -0.49 -3.16 3.41
C LEU A 126 0.07 -3.76 4.71
N ALA A 127 -0.46 -3.35 5.87
CA ALA A 127 -0.04 -3.90 7.16
C ALA A 127 -0.32 -5.42 7.25
N ALA A 128 -1.49 -5.87 6.80
CA ALA A 128 -1.83 -7.30 6.77
C ALA A 128 -0.89 -8.10 5.85
N LEU A 129 -0.59 -7.58 4.67
CA LEU A 129 0.30 -8.22 3.71
C LEU A 129 1.74 -8.31 4.22
N VAL A 130 2.26 -7.25 4.85
CA VAL A 130 3.59 -7.23 5.47
C VAL A 130 3.68 -8.26 6.59
N LEU A 131 2.68 -8.32 7.47
CA LEU A 131 2.65 -9.29 8.57
C LEU A 131 2.61 -10.73 8.03
N LEU A 132 1.70 -10.99 7.08
CA LEU A 132 1.57 -12.31 6.45
C LEU A 132 2.87 -12.73 5.75
N GLN A 133 3.51 -11.80 5.04
CA GLN A 133 4.77 -12.06 4.36
C GLN A 133 5.88 -12.40 5.37
N ALA A 134 6.01 -11.63 6.45
CA ALA A 134 7.01 -11.86 7.48
C ALA A 134 6.82 -13.22 8.17
N LEU A 135 5.58 -13.57 8.52
CA LEU A 135 5.23 -14.87 9.09
C LEU A 135 5.54 -16.01 8.12
N ARG A 136 5.16 -15.88 6.84
CA ARG A 136 5.46 -16.91 5.82
C ARG A 136 6.96 -17.11 5.62
N ARG A 137 7.74 -16.04 5.67
CA ARG A 137 9.20 -16.13 5.57
C ARG A 137 9.80 -16.83 6.79
N ALA A 138 9.32 -16.52 7.98
CA ALA A 138 9.73 -17.20 9.21
C ALA A 138 9.37 -18.69 9.20
N MET A 139 8.14 -19.06 8.82
CA MET A 139 7.72 -20.48 8.75
C MET A 139 8.49 -21.31 7.71
N ARG A 140 8.95 -20.68 6.61
CA ARG A 140 9.73 -21.38 5.57
C ARG A 140 11.19 -21.62 5.95
N HIS A 141 11.71 -20.88 6.93
CA HIS A 141 13.13 -20.92 7.32
C HIS A 141 13.36 -21.18 8.82
N GLY A 142 12.29 -21.34 9.60
CA GLY A 142 12.28 -21.76 11.01
C GLY A 142 12.31 -23.27 11.14
#